data_AF-A0A1G4XFA8-F1
#
_entry.id   AF-A0A1G4XFA8-F1
#
_cell.length_a   1.000
_cell.length_b   1.000
_cell.length_c   1.000
_cell.angle_alpha   90.00
_cell.angle_beta   90.00
_cell.angle_gamma   90.00
#
_symmetry.space_group_name_H-M   'P 1'
#
loop_
_entity.id
_entity.type
_entity.pdbx_description
1 polymer ?
#
loop_
_entity_poly.entity_id
_entity_poly.type
_entity_poly.pdbx_seq_one_letter_code
_entity_poly.pdbx_strand_id
1 'polypeptide(L)'
;MTPTVGTDVWYARHTVPDGGVVLVGVAGPGFPDGAVVDLPGPPAHPTGWLAEAHVRDAGHVPVLVRVSPDLAPGSPHLWFTLGPAGAGDAVDLVAFSTTALADGRVVPAADLADAGVTWADQVAAVRWSPSSGLVSQVYVAPRARRRRVGTRVVITADAVRVALGWAPLVSDGRVTDLGDAWLSAQSEAWRARVPAGGERPPPMTPEDEAIGLPTRLLVRDEPTASARTNRVGHCR
;
A
#
# COMPACT_ATOMS: atom_id res chain seq x y z
N MET A 1 -1.65 13.11 25.19
CA MET A 1 -2.81 12.98 24.28
C MET A 1 -2.30 12.36 23.01
N THR A 2 -2.63 11.10 22.74
CA THR A 2 -2.34 10.46 21.46
C THR A 2 -3.34 11.02 20.46
N PRO A 3 -2.92 11.64 19.35
CA PRO A 3 -3.87 12.13 18.36
C PRO A 3 -4.70 10.96 17.83
N THR A 4 -6.02 11.07 17.91
CA THR A 4 -6.93 10.20 17.17
C THR A 4 -6.61 10.42 15.70
N VAL A 5 -5.97 9.45 15.06
CA VAL A 5 -5.80 9.45 13.61
C VAL A 5 -7.20 9.46 13.03
N GLY A 6 -7.60 10.58 12.42
CA GLY A 6 -8.87 10.68 11.72
C GLY A 6 -8.94 9.59 10.64
N THR A 7 -10.12 9.02 10.45
CA THR A 7 -10.42 8.06 9.38
C THR A 7 -10.22 8.64 7.99
N ASP A 8 -10.17 9.96 7.88
CA ASP A 8 -10.14 10.70 6.62
C ASP A 8 -8.69 10.93 6.17
N VAL A 9 -8.44 10.70 4.88
CA VAL A 9 -7.16 10.90 4.21
C VAL A 9 -7.32 11.96 3.14
N TRP A 10 -6.60 13.08 3.28
CA TRP A 10 -6.57 14.15 2.29
C TRP A 10 -5.14 14.34 1.75
N TYR A 11 -4.99 15.12 0.68
CA TYR A 11 -3.73 15.24 -0.06
C TYR A 11 -3.35 16.70 -0.21
N ALA A 12 -2.18 17.07 0.32
CA ALA A 12 -1.58 18.36 0.07
C ALA A 12 -0.88 18.36 -1.29
N ARG A 13 -1.22 19.31 -2.16
CA ARG A 13 -0.56 19.53 -3.45
C ARG A 13 0.36 20.74 -3.33
N HIS A 14 1.62 20.54 -3.68
CA HIS A 14 2.67 21.56 -3.67
C HIS A 14 3.29 21.67 -5.06
N THR A 15 3.45 22.88 -5.56
CA THR A 15 4.28 23.15 -6.75
C THR A 15 5.73 23.27 -6.33
N VAL A 16 6.64 22.58 -7.03
CA VAL A 16 8.08 22.72 -6.79
C VAL A 16 8.70 23.72 -7.78
N PRO A 17 9.83 24.37 -7.43
CA PRO A 17 10.44 25.43 -8.25
C PRO A 17 10.72 25.03 -9.71
N ASP A 18 11.01 23.75 -9.96
CA ASP A 18 11.31 23.22 -11.30
C ASP A 18 10.05 22.87 -12.13
N GLY A 19 8.86 23.29 -11.68
CA GLY A 19 7.59 23.09 -12.40
C GLY A 19 6.88 21.76 -12.13
N GLY A 20 7.45 20.90 -11.28
CA GLY A 20 6.83 19.65 -10.85
C GLY A 20 5.71 19.84 -9.81
N VAL A 21 5.01 18.75 -9.53
CA VAL A 21 3.99 18.68 -8.48
C VAL A 21 4.37 17.61 -7.47
N VAL A 22 4.23 17.91 -6.19
CA VAL A 22 4.35 16.94 -5.10
C VAL A 22 3.01 16.81 -4.39
N LEU A 23 2.55 15.56 -4.22
CA LEU A 23 1.35 15.22 -3.48
C LEU A 23 1.73 14.51 -2.19
N VAL A 24 1.36 15.06 -1.04
CA VAL A 24 1.56 14.44 0.28
C VAL A 24 0.21 14.00 0.84
N GLY A 25 0.00 12.69 0.98
CA GLY A 25 -1.18 12.14 1.63
C GLY A 25 -1.06 12.26 3.15
N VAL A 26 -2.12 12.69 3.82
CA VAL A 26 -2.17 12.94 5.27
C VAL A 26 -3.45 12.33 5.83
N ALA A 27 -3.30 11.45 6.82
CA ALA A 27 -4.44 10.97 7.62
C ALA A 27 -4.70 11.95 8.77
N GLY A 28 -5.87 12.58 8.78
CA GLY A 28 -6.24 13.51 9.82
C GLY A 28 -7.41 14.43 9.45
N PRO A 29 -8.00 15.13 10.43
CA PRO A 29 -9.27 15.86 10.28
C PRO A 29 -9.13 17.21 9.55
N GLY A 30 -8.02 17.45 8.85
CA GLY A 30 -7.74 18.76 8.24
C GLY A 30 -8.69 19.10 7.10
N PHE A 31 -9.03 18.11 6.28
CA PHE A 31 -9.91 18.23 5.12
C PHE A 31 -10.70 16.92 4.92
N PRO A 32 -11.80 16.94 4.12
CA PRO A 32 -12.57 15.73 3.82
C PRO A 32 -11.73 14.62 3.18
N ASP A 33 -12.13 13.36 3.39
CA ASP A 33 -11.48 12.20 2.76
C ASP A 33 -11.45 12.34 1.23
N GLY A 34 -10.29 12.04 0.65
CA GLY A 34 -10.02 12.16 -0.79
C GLY A 34 -9.75 13.57 -1.31
N ALA A 35 -9.91 14.63 -0.50
CA ALA A 35 -9.69 15.99 -0.96
C ALA A 35 -8.23 16.24 -1.37
N VAL A 36 -8.02 16.93 -2.50
CA VAL A 36 -6.70 17.44 -2.92
C VAL A 36 -6.69 18.95 -2.72
N VAL A 37 -5.75 19.45 -1.93
CA VAL A 37 -5.70 20.84 -1.47
C VAL A 37 -4.36 21.46 -1.83
N ASP A 38 -4.39 22.59 -2.53
CA ASP A 38 -3.18 23.38 -2.81
C ASP A 38 -2.68 24.06 -1.54
N LEU A 39 -1.45 23.74 -1.13
CA LEU A 39 -0.80 24.36 0.02
C LEU A 39 0.45 25.14 -0.40
N PRO A 40 0.69 26.32 0.19
CA PRO A 40 1.88 27.10 -0.10
C PRO A 40 3.15 26.46 0.49
N GLY A 41 4.30 26.86 -0.06
CA GLY A 41 5.60 26.44 0.45
C GLY A 41 6.03 25.04 0.01
N PRO A 42 7.22 24.60 0.44
CA PRO A 42 7.73 23.29 0.08
C PRO A 42 6.86 22.17 0.67
N PRO A 43 6.90 20.97 0.08
CA PRO A 43 6.26 19.79 0.67
C PRO A 43 6.70 19.59 2.12
N ALA A 44 5.73 19.38 3.01
CA ALA A 44 5.97 19.10 4.42
C ALA A 44 5.43 17.71 4.77
N HIS A 45 6.04 17.08 5.78
CA HIS A 45 5.61 15.78 6.32
C HIS A 45 5.00 15.97 7.71
N PRO A 46 3.75 16.46 7.81
CA PRO A 46 3.10 16.63 9.11
C PRO A 46 2.85 15.28 9.79
N THR A 47 2.56 15.29 11.09
CA THR A 47 2.08 14.09 11.80
C THR A 47 0.91 13.48 11.05
N GLY A 48 0.98 12.16 10.79
CA GLY A 48 -0.04 11.44 10.03
C GLY A 48 0.18 11.41 8.52
N TRP A 49 1.29 11.97 8.01
CA TRP A 49 1.64 11.79 6.60
C TRP A 49 1.83 10.31 6.24
N LEU A 50 1.34 9.93 5.06
CA LEU A 50 1.28 8.55 4.60
C LEU A 50 2.29 8.29 3.49
N ALA A 51 2.27 9.15 2.47
CA ALA A 51 3.18 9.08 1.33
C ALA A 51 3.36 10.42 0.65
N GLU A 52 4.48 10.57 -0.05
CA GLU A 52 4.83 11.69 -0.92
C GLU A 52 5.01 11.15 -2.34
N ALA A 53 4.24 11.66 -3.30
CA ALA A 53 4.35 11.33 -4.72
C ALA A 53 4.88 12.52 -5.50
N HIS A 54 5.96 12.31 -6.24
CA HIS A 54 6.52 13.30 -7.15
C HIS A 54 5.95 13.06 -8.54
N VAL A 55 5.27 14.06 -9.09
CA VAL A 55 4.63 14.03 -10.38
C VAL A 55 5.23 15.14 -11.24
N ARG A 56 5.41 14.90 -12.53
CA ARG A 56 5.85 15.96 -13.45
C ARG A 56 4.79 17.04 -13.57
N ASP A 57 3.54 16.62 -13.69
CA ASP A 57 2.36 17.44 -13.86
C ASP A 57 1.12 16.62 -13.50
N ALA A 58 0.01 17.27 -13.15
CA ALA A 58 -1.20 16.59 -12.72
C ALA A 58 -1.71 15.60 -13.79
N GLY A 59 -2.25 14.45 -13.36
CA GLY A 59 -2.77 13.43 -14.29
C GLY A 59 -1.71 12.48 -14.85
N HIS A 60 -0.45 12.59 -14.43
CA HIS A 60 0.62 11.69 -14.85
C HIS A 60 1.04 10.71 -13.75
N VAL A 61 1.64 9.60 -14.17
CA VAL A 61 2.20 8.60 -13.26
C VAL A 61 3.32 9.26 -12.44
N PRO A 62 3.32 9.12 -11.10
CA PRO A 62 4.41 9.60 -10.28
C PRO A 62 5.75 9.02 -10.74
N VAL A 63 6.80 9.82 -10.75
CA VAL A 63 8.17 9.34 -11.03
C VAL A 63 8.84 8.75 -9.80
N LEU A 64 8.29 9.03 -8.61
CA LEU A 64 8.78 8.57 -7.31
C LEU A 64 7.62 8.61 -6.31
N VAL A 65 7.47 7.56 -5.50
CA VAL A 65 6.58 7.54 -4.34
C VAL A 65 7.36 7.12 -3.10
N ARG A 66 7.40 7.99 -2.10
CA ARG A 66 7.98 7.74 -0.79
C ARG A 66 6.89 7.44 0.21
N VAL A 67 6.95 6.29 0.86
CA VAL A 67 6.01 5.93 1.93
C VAL A 67 6.61 6.33 3.27
N SER A 68 5.76 6.81 4.19
CA SER A 68 6.18 7.15 5.55
C SER A 68 6.87 5.98 6.24
N PRO A 69 8.07 6.18 6.83
CA PRO A 69 8.75 5.13 7.57
C PRO A 69 7.95 4.69 8.81
N ASP A 70 7.04 5.51 9.32
CA ASP A 70 6.16 5.15 10.44
C ASP A 70 5.12 4.10 10.06
N LEU A 71 4.70 4.04 8.79
CA LEU A 71 3.77 3.04 8.29
C LEU A 71 4.43 1.71 7.96
N ALA A 72 5.67 1.77 7.46
CA ALA A 72 6.39 0.60 6.98
C ALA A 72 7.85 0.56 7.49
N PRO A 73 8.06 0.57 8.82
CA PRO A 73 9.40 0.61 9.39
C PRO A 73 10.17 -0.66 9.00
N GLY A 74 11.41 -0.48 8.52
CA GLY A 74 12.29 -1.57 8.12
C GLY A 74 11.84 -2.33 6.87
N SER A 75 10.89 -1.79 6.09
CA SER A 75 10.52 -2.38 4.81
C SER A 75 11.71 -2.37 3.84
N PRO A 76 11.90 -3.43 3.03
CA PRO A 76 13.02 -3.46 2.08
C PRO A 76 12.88 -2.40 1.01
N HIS A 77 13.97 -2.17 0.28
CA HIS A 77 13.98 -1.45 -0.99
C HIS A 77 12.93 -2.02 -1.95
N LEU A 78 12.07 -1.17 -2.49
CA LEU A 78 11.06 -1.50 -3.48
C LEU A 78 11.00 -0.42 -4.56
N TRP A 79 11.04 -0.84 -5.81
CA TRP A 79 10.63 -0.02 -6.95
C TRP A 79 9.46 -0.70 -7.67
N PHE A 80 8.74 0.04 -8.49
CA PHE A 80 7.45 -0.35 -9.01
C PHE A 80 7.35 -0.18 -10.51
N THR A 81 6.54 -1.03 -11.13
CA THR A 81 6.04 -0.80 -12.46
C THR A 81 4.52 -0.68 -12.45
N LEU A 82 3.97 0.16 -13.33
CA LEU A 82 2.54 0.34 -13.54
C LEU A 82 2.17 0.03 -14.99
N GLY A 83 1.14 -0.78 -15.20
CA GLY A 83 0.65 -1.10 -16.54
C GLY A 83 -0.75 -1.70 -16.56
N PRO A 84 -1.34 -1.87 -17.75
CA PRO A 84 -2.64 -2.51 -17.91
C PRO A 84 -2.59 -3.99 -17.50
N ALA A 85 -3.64 -4.45 -16.83
CA ALA A 85 -3.84 -5.84 -16.44
C ALA A 85 -4.79 -6.54 -17.43
N GLY A 86 -4.23 -7.03 -18.53
CA GLY A 86 -5.00 -7.70 -19.58
C GLY A 86 -5.83 -6.74 -20.44
N ALA A 87 -7.00 -7.20 -20.92
CA ALA A 87 -7.83 -6.47 -21.89
C ALA A 87 -8.96 -5.61 -21.27
N GLY A 88 -9.01 -5.50 -19.94
CA GLY A 88 -10.02 -4.74 -19.20
C GLY A 88 -9.56 -3.34 -18.79
N ASP A 89 -10.30 -2.71 -17.89
CA ASP A 89 -9.90 -1.42 -17.29
C ASP A 89 -8.85 -1.58 -16.19
N ALA A 90 -8.60 -2.81 -15.73
CA ALA A 90 -7.72 -3.07 -14.61
C ALA A 90 -6.27 -2.70 -14.89
N VAL A 91 -5.56 -2.28 -13.84
CA VAL A 91 -4.13 -2.00 -13.86
C VAL A 91 -3.42 -2.80 -12.78
N ASP A 92 -2.15 -3.11 -13.03
CA ASP A 92 -1.24 -3.74 -12.07
C ASP A 92 -0.16 -2.74 -11.67
N LEU A 93 0.00 -2.55 -10.35
CA LEU A 93 1.20 -1.98 -9.75
C LEU A 93 2.02 -3.14 -9.17
N VAL A 94 3.15 -3.44 -9.80
CA VAL A 94 4.01 -4.57 -9.42
C VAL A 94 5.31 -4.07 -8.82
N ALA A 95 5.68 -4.64 -7.67
CA ALA A 95 6.86 -4.26 -6.91
C ALA A 95 8.01 -5.26 -7.10
N PHE A 96 9.22 -4.72 -7.16
CA PHE A 96 10.48 -5.44 -7.28
C PHE A 96 11.44 -5.01 -6.17
N SER A 97 12.25 -5.93 -5.65
CA SER A 97 13.24 -5.66 -4.60
C SER A 97 14.67 -5.89 -5.10
N THR A 98 15.01 -5.26 -6.22
CA THR A 98 16.35 -5.30 -6.84
C THR A 98 16.99 -3.92 -6.80
N THR A 99 18.30 -3.84 -7.06
CA THR A 99 19.05 -2.57 -7.14
C THR A 99 18.99 -1.91 -8.51
N ALA A 100 18.15 -2.40 -9.43
CA ALA A 100 18.06 -1.89 -10.80
C ALA A 100 17.57 -0.43 -10.86
N LEU A 101 16.66 -0.05 -9.96
CA LEU A 101 16.09 1.29 -9.85
C LEU A 101 16.06 1.75 -8.39
N ALA A 102 15.98 3.06 -8.19
CA ALA A 102 15.92 3.69 -6.87
C ALA A 102 14.66 3.31 -6.08
N ASP A 103 14.74 3.37 -4.76
CA ASP A 103 13.60 3.06 -3.88
C ASP A 103 12.44 4.03 -4.16
N GLY A 104 11.22 3.49 -4.23
CA GLY A 104 10.02 4.26 -4.54
C GLY A 104 9.84 4.61 -6.01
N ARG A 105 10.81 4.31 -6.89
CA ARG A 105 10.72 4.62 -8.32
C ARG A 105 9.51 3.92 -8.93
N VAL A 106 8.73 4.62 -9.74
CA VAL A 106 7.64 4.03 -10.55
C VAL A 106 7.97 4.23 -12.03
N VAL A 107 7.85 3.17 -12.82
CA VAL A 107 8.07 3.19 -14.27
C VAL A 107 6.91 2.51 -15.01
N PRO A 108 6.69 2.79 -16.30
CA PRO A 108 5.79 2.00 -17.14
C PRO A 108 6.17 0.50 -17.19
N ALA A 109 5.19 -0.38 -17.38
CA ALA A 109 5.42 -1.82 -17.58
C ALA A 109 6.24 -2.14 -18.83
N ALA A 110 6.18 -1.29 -19.86
CA ALA A 110 6.99 -1.42 -21.06
C ALA A 110 8.50 -1.29 -20.78
N ASP A 111 8.89 -0.57 -19.72
CA ASP A 111 10.28 -0.26 -19.40
C ASP A 111 10.93 -1.34 -18.50
N LEU A 112 10.20 -2.44 -18.20
CA LEU A 112 10.66 -3.49 -17.30
C LEU A 112 11.93 -4.18 -17.81
N ALA A 113 11.98 -4.47 -19.12
CA ALA A 113 13.11 -5.15 -19.75
C ALA A 113 14.39 -4.31 -19.69
N ASP A 114 14.28 -2.99 -19.80
CA ASP A 114 15.42 -2.06 -19.73
C ASP A 114 16.06 -2.02 -18.34
N ALA A 115 15.28 -2.35 -17.30
CA ALA A 115 15.78 -2.51 -15.93
C ALA A 115 16.47 -3.86 -15.69
N GLY A 116 16.52 -4.76 -16.68
CA GLY A 116 17.19 -6.06 -16.59
C GLY A 116 16.53 -7.03 -15.61
N VAL A 117 15.24 -6.86 -15.32
CA VAL A 117 14.44 -7.76 -14.47
C VAL A 117 13.34 -8.43 -15.28
N THR A 118 12.81 -9.52 -14.75
CA THR A 118 11.69 -10.27 -15.32
C THR A 118 10.52 -10.27 -14.36
N TRP A 119 9.34 -10.70 -14.83
CA TRP A 119 8.18 -10.90 -13.96
C TRP A 119 8.42 -11.93 -12.85
N ALA A 120 9.39 -12.85 -13.01
CA ALA A 120 9.76 -13.79 -11.96
C ALA A 120 10.45 -13.12 -10.75
N ASP A 121 10.94 -11.88 -10.91
CA ASP A 121 11.58 -11.11 -9.84
C ASP A 121 10.56 -10.30 -9.00
N GLN A 122 9.26 -10.43 -9.30
CA GLN A 122 8.19 -9.78 -8.59
C GLN A 122 8.16 -10.20 -7.11
N VAL A 123 8.03 -9.22 -6.21
CA VAL A 123 7.86 -9.47 -4.77
C VAL A 123 6.48 -9.14 -4.24
N ALA A 124 5.71 -8.31 -4.95
CA ALA A 124 4.32 -8.00 -4.63
C ALA A 124 3.60 -7.39 -5.83
N ALA A 125 2.27 -7.40 -5.82
CA ALA A 125 1.44 -6.66 -6.78
C ALA A 125 0.11 -6.24 -6.16
N VAL A 126 -0.44 -5.14 -6.67
CA VAL A 126 -1.82 -4.73 -6.44
C VAL A 126 -2.50 -4.55 -7.79
N ARG A 127 -3.68 -5.17 -7.94
CA ARG A 127 -4.55 -5.02 -9.11
C ARG A 127 -5.83 -4.31 -8.72
N TRP A 128 -6.21 -3.30 -9.50
CA TRP A 128 -7.48 -2.60 -9.29
C TRP A 128 -8.02 -2.01 -10.59
N SER A 129 -9.30 -1.65 -10.57
CA SER A 129 -9.95 -0.86 -11.62
C SER A 129 -9.75 0.65 -11.33
N PRO A 130 -9.11 1.44 -12.22
CA PRO A 130 -9.01 2.90 -12.11
C PRO A 130 -10.36 3.62 -12.01
N SER A 131 -11.38 3.08 -12.68
CA SER A 131 -12.69 3.73 -12.82
C SER A 131 -13.56 3.56 -11.57
N SER A 132 -13.51 2.37 -10.95
CA SER A 132 -14.31 2.04 -9.77
C SER A 132 -13.51 2.04 -8.46
N GLY A 133 -12.18 1.95 -8.55
CA GLY A 133 -11.28 1.79 -7.42
C GLY A 133 -11.28 0.38 -6.82
N LEU A 134 -12.05 -0.56 -7.40
CA LEU A 134 -12.18 -1.91 -6.86
C LEU A 134 -10.85 -2.67 -6.94
N VAL A 135 -10.30 -3.01 -5.78
CA VAL A 135 -9.11 -3.83 -5.64
C VAL A 135 -9.49 -5.31 -5.75
N SER A 136 -9.04 -5.96 -6.82
CA SER A 136 -9.30 -7.38 -7.06
C SER A 136 -8.17 -8.29 -6.58
N GLN A 137 -6.96 -7.76 -6.40
CA GLN A 137 -5.81 -8.54 -5.97
C GLN A 137 -4.82 -7.71 -5.15
N VAL A 138 -4.37 -8.26 -4.03
CA VAL A 138 -3.17 -7.82 -3.30
C VAL A 138 -2.30 -9.03 -3.03
N TYR A 139 -1.20 -9.16 -3.75
CA TYR A 139 -0.27 -10.26 -3.65
C TYR A 139 1.05 -9.82 -3.01
N VAL A 140 1.61 -10.66 -2.14
CA VAL A 140 2.98 -10.54 -1.65
C VAL A 140 3.60 -11.92 -1.71
N ALA A 141 4.74 -12.03 -2.40
CA ALA A 141 5.50 -13.26 -2.50
C ALA A 141 5.82 -13.77 -1.08
N PRO A 142 5.69 -15.08 -0.80
CA PRO A 142 5.85 -15.62 0.54
C PRO A 142 7.12 -15.17 1.27
N ARG A 143 8.27 -15.16 0.56
CA ARG A 143 9.57 -14.73 1.10
C ARG A 143 9.64 -13.23 1.43
N ALA A 144 8.74 -12.43 0.89
CA ALA A 144 8.64 -10.99 1.14
C ALA A 144 7.60 -10.63 2.22
N ARG A 145 6.82 -11.61 2.71
CA ARG A 145 5.79 -11.38 3.74
C ARG A 145 6.40 -11.00 5.08
N ARG A 146 5.59 -10.30 5.88
CA ARG A 146 5.96 -9.79 7.22
C ARG A 146 7.13 -8.80 7.22
N ARG A 147 7.48 -8.26 6.06
CA ARG A 147 8.50 -7.20 5.87
C ARG A 147 7.86 -5.87 5.43
N ARG A 148 6.59 -5.66 5.80
CA ARG A 148 5.78 -4.47 5.47
C ARG A 148 5.59 -4.18 3.97
N VAL A 149 5.95 -5.11 3.09
CA VAL A 149 5.80 -4.98 1.63
C VAL A 149 4.34 -4.75 1.21
N GLY A 150 3.38 -5.47 1.82
CA GLY A 150 1.95 -5.28 1.58
C GLY A 150 1.47 -3.86 1.88
N THR A 151 1.93 -3.27 3.00
CA THR A 151 1.61 -1.88 3.33
C THR A 151 2.26 -0.92 2.34
N ARG A 152 3.54 -1.11 1.97
CA ARG A 152 4.19 -0.24 0.97
C ARG A 152 3.46 -0.26 -0.37
N VAL A 153 3.13 -1.44 -0.90
CA VAL A 153 2.51 -1.52 -2.23
C VAL A 153 1.10 -0.91 -2.26
N VAL A 154 0.30 -1.10 -1.20
CA VAL A 154 -1.05 -0.51 -1.13
C VAL A 154 -1.01 1.00 -0.97
N ILE A 155 -0.11 1.53 -0.12
CA ILE A 155 0.06 2.99 0.02
C ILE A 155 0.58 3.61 -1.27
N THR A 156 1.51 2.94 -1.96
CA THR A 156 1.98 3.40 -3.28
C THR A 156 0.85 3.42 -4.30
N ALA A 157 0.00 2.39 -4.34
CA ALA A 157 -1.17 2.37 -5.22
C ALA A 157 -2.15 3.52 -4.92
N ASP A 158 -2.37 3.83 -3.63
CA ASP A 158 -3.20 4.96 -3.21
C ASP A 158 -2.62 6.31 -3.66
N ALA A 159 -1.29 6.48 -3.57
CA ALA A 159 -0.61 7.68 -4.05
C ALA A 159 -0.69 7.82 -5.58
N VAL A 160 -0.52 6.71 -6.32
CA VAL A 160 -0.64 6.66 -7.78
C VAL A 160 -2.05 7.03 -8.24
N ARG A 161 -3.10 6.44 -7.64
CA ARG A 161 -4.48 6.73 -8.06
C ARG A 161 -4.85 8.19 -7.82
N VAL A 162 -4.33 8.84 -6.77
CA VAL A 162 -4.55 10.27 -6.53
C VAL A 162 -3.85 11.12 -7.58
N ALA A 163 -2.59 10.82 -7.90
CA ALA A 163 -1.83 11.55 -8.90
C ALA A 163 -2.50 11.51 -10.29
N LEU A 164 -3.14 10.38 -10.60
CA LEU A 164 -3.85 10.14 -11.85
C LEU A 164 -5.33 10.56 -11.83
N GLY A 165 -5.85 11.02 -10.68
CA GLY A 165 -7.26 11.39 -10.54
C GLY A 165 -8.25 10.23 -10.64
N TRP A 166 -7.80 9.01 -10.30
CA TRP A 166 -8.59 7.79 -10.31
C TRP A 166 -9.43 7.60 -9.06
N ALA A 167 -10.42 6.72 -9.14
CA ALA A 167 -11.35 6.44 -8.05
C ALA A 167 -10.62 5.92 -6.78
N PRO A 168 -11.12 6.25 -5.58
CA PRO A 168 -10.56 5.77 -4.32
C PRO A 168 -10.51 4.24 -4.24
N LEU A 169 -9.44 3.68 -3.67
CA LEU A 169 -9.32 2.24 -3.52
C LEU A 169 -10.38 1.68 -2.56
N VAL A 170 -11.14 0.69 -3.02
CA VAL A 170 -12.20 0.01 -2.26
C VAL A 170 -12.11 -1.49 -2.45
N SER A 171 -12.72 -2.24 -1.54
CA SER A 171 -12.89 -3.69 -1.65
C SER A 171 -14.37 -4.05 -1.70
N ASP A 172 -14.70 -5.16 -2.37
CA ASP A 172 -16.03 -5.79 -2.33
C ASP A 172 -16.24 -6.66 -1.07
N GLY A 173 -15.26 -6.66 -0.15
CA GLY A 173 -15.27 -7.42 1.10
C GLY A 173 -14.63 -8.81 0.99
N ARG A 174 -14.25 -9.27 -0.21
CA ARG A 174 -13.57 -10.56 -0.38
C ARG A 174 -12.13 -10.48 0.11
N VAL A 175 -11.82 -11.18 1.20
CA VAL A 175 -10.47 -11.16 1.79
C VAL A 175 -10.00 -12.55 2.18
N THR A 176 -8.76 -12.88 1.81
CA THR A 176 -8.10 -14.10 2.30
C THR A 176 -7.75 -13.97 3.78
N ASP A 177 -7.47 -15.08 4.47
CA ASP A 177 -7.04 -15.03 5.88
C ASP A 177 -5.73 -14.24 6.09
N LEU A 178 -4.83 -14.27 5.12
CA LEU A 178 -3.62 -13.43 5.11
C LEU A 178 -3.96 -11.94 4.93
N GLY A 179 -4.93 -11.63 4.05
CA GLY A 179 -5.43 -10.27 3.85
C GLY A 179 -6.10 -9.72 5.11
N ASP A 180 -6.97 -10.51 5.74
CA ASP A 180 -7.63 -10.19 7.01
C ASP A 180 -6.60 -9.95 8.12
N ALA A 181 -5.58 -10.81 8.23
CA ALA A 181 -4.48 -10.63 9.18
C ALA A 181 -3.71 -9.31 8.93
N TRP A 182 -3.42 -8.98 7.67
CA TRP A 182 -2.76 -7.73 7.32
C TRP A 182 -3.63 -6.50 7.64
N LEU A 183 -4.92 -6.53 7.27
CA LEU A 183 -5.90 -5.48 7.55
C LEU A 183 -6.05 -5.22 9.04
N SER A 184 -6.06 -6.27 9.86
CA SER A 184 -6.16 -6.17 11.32
C SER A 184 -5.02 -5.37 11.97
N ALA A 185 -3.87 -5.27 11.28
CA ALA A 185 -2.72 -4.50 11.70
C ALA A 185 -2.65 -3.09 11.09
N GLN A 186 -3.64 -2.68 10.27
CA GLN A 186 -3.70 -1.35 9.67
C GLN A 186 -4.57 -0.37 10.49
N SER A 187 -4.44 0.93 10.19
CA SER A 187 -5.29 1.98 10.75
C SER A 187 -6.78 1.73 10.47
N GLU A 188 -7.65 2.30 11.30
CA GLU A 188 -9.11 2.25 11.10
C GLU A 188 -9.56 2.79 9.74
N ALA A 189 -8.95 3.88 9.25
CA ALA A 189 -9.19 4.44 7.91
C ALA A 189 -9.12 3.38 6.81
N TRP A 190 -8.03 2.60 6.79
CA TRP A 190 -7.83 1.52 5.82
C TRP A 190 -8.78 0.35 6.02
N ARG A 191 -9.10 -0.01 7.27
CA ARG A 191 -10.06 -1.08 7.57
C ARG A 191 -11.48 -0.71 7.12
N ALA A 192 -11.87 0.56 7.22
CA ALA A 192 -13.19 1.04 6.82
C ALA A 192 -13.44 0.94 5.30
N ARG A 193 -12.38 0.86 4.47
CA ARG A 193 -12.46 0.67 3.01
C ARG A 193 -12.81 -0.77 2.61
N VAL A 194 -12.91 -1.68 3.57
CA VAL A 194 -13.23 -3.10 3.35
C VAL A 194 -14.54 -3.44 4.05
N PRO A 195 -15.64 -3.66 3.30
CA PRO A 195 -16.92 -4.06 3.88
C PRO A 195 -16.80 -5.34 4.72
N ALA A 196 -17.53 -5.40 5.84
CA ALA A 196 -17.60 -6.59 6.67
C ALA A 196 -18.43 -7.71 5.99
N GLY A 197 -18.09 -8.96 6.28
CA GLY A 197 -18.92 -10.12 5.93
C GLY A 197 -18.80 -10.64 4.50
N GLY A 198 -17.77 -10.25 3.75
CA GLY A 198 -17.49 -10.81 2.43
C GLY A 198 -16.98 -12.26 2.47
N GLU A 199 -16.95 -12.90 1.29
CA GLU A 199 -16.43 -14.26 1.11
C GLU A 199 -14.94 -14.33 1.47
N ARG A 200 -14.50 -15.47 2.01
CA ARG A 200 -13.08 -15.76 2.26
C ARG A 200 -12.51 -16.66 1.16
N PRO A 201 -11.91 -16.10 0.09
CA PRO A 201 -11.25 -16.89 -0.94
C PRO A 201 -10.00 -17.61 -0.40
N PRO A 202 -9.54 -18.66 -1.11
CA PRO A 202 -8.30 -19.35 -0.76
C PRO A 202 -7.07 -18.43 -0.91
N PRO A 203 -5.92 -18.78 -0.29
CA PRO A 203 -4.67 -18.06 -0.47
C PRO A 203 -4.26 -18.00 -1.95
N MET A 204 -3.78 -16.83 -2.39
CA MET A 204 -3.28 -16.64 -3.76
C MET A 204 -1.83 -17.10 -3.96
N THR A 205 -1.29 -17.90 -3.03
CA THR A 205 0.10 -18.37 -3.12
C THR A 205 0.11 -19.62 -4.00
N PRO A 206 0.86 -19.63 -5.11
CA PRO A 206 1.09 -20.86 -5.85
C PRO A 206 1.72 -21.94 -4.95
N GLU A 207 1.35 -23.21 -5.17
CA GLU A 207 1.79 -24.31 -4.30
C GLU A 207 3.31 -24.50 -4.31
N ASP A 208 3.94 -24.33 -5.47
CA ASP A 208 5.40 -24.42 -5.66
C ASP A 208 6.15 -23.32 -4.91
N GLU A 209 5.59 -22.11 -4.84
CA GLU A 209 6.15 -21.01 -4.02
C GLU A 209 6.04 -21.27 -2.51
N ALA A 210 5.14 -22.14 -2.07
CA ALA A 210 4.95 -22.49 -0.66
C ALA A 210 5.93 -23.56 -0.16
N ILE A 211 6.56 -24.34 -1.06
CA ILE A 211 7.41 -25.48 -0.69
C ILE A 211 8.62 -25.03 0.14
N GLY A 212 8.83 -25.70 1.28
CA GLY A 212 9.98 -25.48 2.17
C GLY A 212 9.95 -24.17 2.95
N LEU A 213 8.85 -23.41 2.89
CA LEU A 213 8.72 -22.17 3.64
C LEU A 213 8.11 -22.39 5.03
N PRO A 214 8.51 -21.60 6.03
CA PRO A 214 7.89 -21.62 7.34
C PRO A 214 6.38 -21.31 7.27
N THR A 215 5.56 -22.09 7.97
CA THR A 215 4.09 -21.95 8.02
C THR A 215 3.63 -20.52 8.33
N ARG A 216 4.34 -19.79 9.20
CA ARG A 216 4.05 -18.37 9.53
C ARG A 216 4.03 -17.41 8.33
N LEU A 217 4.62 -17.79 7.20
CA LEU A 217 4.59 -17.00 5.96
C LEU A 217 3.38 -17.35 5.09
N LEU A 218 2.76 -18.51 5.30
CA LEU A 218 1.70 -19.06 4.46
C LEU A 218 0.31 -18.86 5.07
N VAL A 219 0.24 -18.74 6.40
CA VAL A 219 -1.02 -18.56 7.13
C VAL A 219 -0.98 -17.35 8.06
N ARG A 220 -2.16 -16.95 8.54
CA ARG A 220 -2.32 -15.94 9.59
C ARG A 220 -1.57 -16.36 10.85
N ASP A 221 -0.96 -15.40 11.56
CA ASP A 221 -0.42 -15.68 12.90
C ASP A 221 -1.55 -16.04 13.85
N GLU A 222 -1.40 -17.16 14.56
CA GLU A 222 -2.25 -17.41 15.71
C GLU A 222 -1.95 -16.39 16.81
N PRO A 223 -2.98 -15.84 17.48
CA PRO A 223 -2.76 -15.00 18.65
C PRO A 223 -2.02 -15.84 19.70
N THR A 224 -0.81 -15.41 20.07
CA THR A 224 0.01 -16.12 21.04
C THR A 224 -0.74 -16.18 22.37
N ALA A 225 -1.01 -17.37 22.89
CA ALA A 225 -1.77 -17.58 24.14
C ALA A 225 -1.10 -17.00 25.43
N SER A 226 0.02 -16.29 25.31
CA SER A 226 0.90 -15.90 26.42
C SER A 226 0.54 -14.59 27.16
N ALA A 227 -0.65 -14.01 26.97
CA ALA A 227 -1.05 -12.82 27.74
C ALA A 227 -2.26 -13.05 28.69
N ARG A 228 -2.68 -14.29 28.92
CA ARG A 228 -3.70 -14.64 29.93
C ARG A 228 -3.11 -15.37 31.12
N THR A 229 -2.11 -14.80 31.79
CA THR A 229 -1.77 -15.21 33.16
C THR A 229 -1.09 -14.07 33.90
N ASN A 230 -1.88 -13.10 34.38
CA ASN A 230 -1.51 -12.27 35.54
C ASN A 230 -2.73 -11.50 36.05
N ARG A 231 -3.75 -12.22 36.54
CA ARG A 231 -4.74 -11.70 37.50
C ARG A 231 -5.30 -12.82 38.36
N VAL A 232 -4.51 -13.26 39.32
CA VAL A 232 -4.94 -13.85 40.61
C VAL A 232 -3.76 -13.55 41.54
N GLY A 233 -3.83 -12.94 42.71
CA GLY A 233 -4.90 -12.42 43.56
C GLY A 233 -4.19 -11.97 44.84
N HIS A 234 -4.27 -10.69 45.18
CA HIS A 234 -3.91 -10.17 46.50
C HIS A 234 -5.11 -9.38 47.00
N CYS A 235 -6.06 -10.08 47.59
CA CYS A 235 -6.95 -9.50 48.58
C CYS A 235 -6.42 -9.93 49.94
N ARG A 236 -6.16 -8.91 50.77
CA ARG A 236 -5.94 -9.01 52.21
C ARG A 236 -7.20 -9.51 52.91
#